data_AF-A0A367ZQP0-F1
#
_entry.id   AF-A0A367ZQP0-F1
#
_cell.length_a   1.000
_cell.length_b   1.000
_cell.length_c   1.000
_cell.angle_alpha   90.00
_cell.angle_beta   90.00
_cell.angle_gamma   90.00
#
_symmetry.space_group_name_H-M   'P 1'
#
loop_
_entity.id
_entity.type
_entity.pdbx_description
1 polymer ?
#
loop_
_entity_poly.entity_id
_entity_poly.type
_entity_poly.pdbx_seq_one_letter_code
_entity_poly.pdbx_strand_id
1 'polypeptide(L)'
;MDPTPVASSEPRDHSVFFREVTLRVGQGTAIALEHLDPEEVLAEPVVHLAGSLGGRLPEGLAVRLRQTLRGRRTFDVPLEAPARGRFNGRLQLRNGLNEFCLQVVRPDGEILQERVFGISYKSSFREWNETIFIAFVLALIIRSLVVQAFWIPTGSMEPTLYGEKHDPQTKELTRSGDRILVNRFAYVADLSLDGRIPFAPRIWLAMPRRGDIIVFKFPDPDPNAPPRDFIKRVIGLPGDEVRIIDGTVFINGTPLKEPYIAEPPWQDYSTTVPSDSLFVMGDNRNNSADSRFWGPMPLANLKGQAVLIYSPLKRIRPIRSYPHPVLARAPSSSGS
;
A
#
# COMPACT_ATOMS: atom_id res chain seq x y z
N MET A 1 -45.90 -89.90 -18.64
CA MET A 1 -46.27 -88.91 -17.61
C MET A 1 -44.98 -88.44 -16.97
N ASP A 2 -44.73 -87.14 -17.11
CA ASP A 2 -43.89 -86.22 -16.32
C ASP A 2 -42.38 -86.45 -16.13
N PRO A 3 -41.59 -85.37 -15.91
CA PRO A 3 -41.71 -84.03 -16.49
C PRO A 3 -40.38 -83.44 -17.04
N THR A 4 -40.57 -82.38 -17.82
CA THR A 4 -39.62 -81.41 -18.39
C THR A 4 -38.90 -80.55 -17.33
N PRO A 5 -37.77 -79.90 -17.68
CA PRO A 5 -36.92 -79.17 -16.74
C PRO A 5 -37.49 -77.78 -16.43
N VAL A 6 -37.47 -77.41 -15.15
CA VAL A 6 -37.79 -76.05 -14.70
C VAL A 6 -36.55 -75.16 -14.85
N ALA A 7 -36.71 -74.11 -15.64
CA ALA A 7 -35.71 -73.09 -15.91
C ALA A 7 -35.33 -72.31 -14.64
N SER A 8 -34.03 -72.18 -14.40
CA SER A 8 -33.45 -71.21 -13.48
C SER A 8 -33.68 -69.80 -13.99
N SER A 9 -34.53 -69.03 -13.32
CA SER A 9 -34.67 -67.59 -13.56
C SER A 9 -33.53 -66.85 -12.87
N GLU A 10 -32.57 -66.36 -13.65
CA GLU A 10 -31.59 -65.36 -13.22
C GLU A 10 -32.31 -64.10 -12.68
N PRO A 11 -31.77 -63.43 -11.65
CA PRO A 11 -32.29 -62.14 -11.24
C PRO A 11 -32.06 -61.13 -12.36
N ARG A 12 -33.15 -60.56 -12.90
CA ARG A 12 -33.08 -59.46 -13.85
C ARG A 12 -32.39 -58.28 -13.18
N ASP A 13 -31.19 -57.98 -13.63
CA ASP A 13 -30.43 -56.81 -13.20
C ASP A 13 -31.20 -55.55 -13.60
N HIS A 14 -31.92 -54.95 -12.64
CA HIS A 14 -32.51 -53.62 -12.79
C HIS A 14 -31.38 -52.59 -12.62
N SER A 15 -30.50 -52.55 -13.61
CA SER A 15 -29.38 -51.62 -13.62
C SER A 15 -29.91 -50.18 -13.72
N VAL A 16 -29.86 -49.45 -12.61
CA VAL A 16 -30.15 -48.02 -12.55
C VAL A 16 -28.89 -47.26 -12.95
N PHE A 17 -29.02 -46.28 -13.85
CA PHE A 17 -27.87 -45.48 -14.30
C PHE A 17 -28.14 -43.98 -14.15
N PHE A 18 -27.19 -43.23 -13.61
CA PHE A 18 -27.12 -41.78 -13.78
C PHE A 18 -26.78 -41.44 -15.23
N ARG A 19 -27.69 -40.76 -15.92
CA ARG A 19 -27.48 -40.35 -17.33
C ARG A 19 -26.80 -39.00 -17.43
N GLU A 20 -27.32 -38.01 -16.72
CA GLU A 20 -26.85 -36.64 -16.81
C GLU A 20 -27.14 -35.93 -15.49
N VAL A 21 -26.14 -35.23 -14.96
CA VAL A 21 -26.27 -34.40 -13.77
C VAL A 21 -25.77 -33.00 -14.13
N THR A 22 -26.63 -32.02 -13.90
CA THR A 22 -26.40 -30.62 -14.24
C THR A 22 -26.47 -29.77 -12.98
N LEU A 23 -25.68 -28.71 -12.95
CA LEU A 23 -25.77 -27.65 -11.96
C LEU A 23 -26.49 -26.46 -12.57
N ARG A 24 -27.44 -25.90 -11.82
CA ARG A 24 -28.14 -24.66 -12.14
C ARG A 24 -27.66 -23.55 -11.22
N VAL A 25 -27.14 -22.49 -11.84
CA VAL A 25 -26.64 -21.29 -11.17
C VAL A 25 -27.55 -20.11 -11.52
N GLY A 26 -28.01 -19.34 -10.53
CA GLY A 26 -28.86 -18.16 -10.73
C GLY A 26 -30.17 -18.44 -11.49
N GLN A 27 -30.48 -17.63 -12.51
CA GLN A 27 -31.76 -17.65 -13.24
C GLN A 27 -31.88 -18.71 -14.35
N GLY A 28 -31.01 -19.73 -14.44
CA GLY A 28 -31.36 -20.96 -15.18
C GLY A 28 -30.32 -21.57 -16.11
N THR A 29 -29.05 -21.16 -16.07
CA THR A 29 -28.01 -21.86 -16.85
C THR A 29 -27.76 -23.23 -16.25
N ALA A 30 -28.14 -24.29 -16.96
CA ALA A 30 -27.87 -25.67 -16.60
C ALA A 30 -26.54 -26.10 -17.23
N ILE A 31 -25.52 -26.32 -16.41
CA ILE A 31 -24.18 -26.72 -16.83
C ILE A 31 -24.02 -28.21 -16.52
N ALA A 32 -23.67 -29.03 -17.52
CA ALA A 32 -23.34 -30.42 -17.30
C ALA A 32 -22.12 -30.53 -16.38
N LEU A 33 -22.20 -31.36 -15.34
CA LEU A 33 -21.13 -31.46 -14.34
C LEU A 33 -19.77 -31.90 -14.93
N GLU A 34 -19.79 -32.61 -16.03
CA GLU A 34 -18.59 -33.05 -16.76
C GLU A 34 -17.90 -31.91 -17.54
N HIS A 35 -18.59 -30.80 -17.78
CA HIS A 35 -18.10 -29.60 -18.45
C HIS A 35 -18.08 -28.38 -17.50
N LEU A 36 -18.14 -28.61 -16.19
CA LEU A 36 -18.23 -27.54 -15.21
C LEU A 36 -16.92 -26.75 -15.18
N ASP A 37 -16.95 -25.49 -15.61
CA ASP A 37 -15.91 -24.54 -15.26
C ASP A 37 -16.15 -24.07 -13.82
N PRO A 38 -15.21 -24.32 -12.88
CA PRO A 38 -15.35 -23.85 -11.52
C PRO A 38 -15.67 -22.35 -11.46
N GLU A 39 -15.07 -21.52 -12.32
CA GLU A 39 -15.20 -20.06 -12.31
C GLU A 39 -16.64 -19.58 -12.56
N GLU A 40 -17.41 -20.27 -13.42
CA GLU A 40 -18.82 -19.94 -13.72
C GLU A 40 -19.75 -20.12 -12.51
N VAL A 41 -19.37 -21.01 -11.58
CA VAL A 41 -20.17 -21.35 -10.39
C VAL A 41 -19.83 -20.47 -9.19
N LEU A 42 -18.67 -19.79 -9.18
CA LEU A 42 -18.15 -19.10 -7.99
C LEU A 42 -18.84 -17.77 -7.66
N ALA A 43 -19.79 -17.31 -8.47
CA ALA A 43 -20.49 -16.06 -8.23
C ALA A 43 -21.64 -16.19 -7.21
N GLU A 44 -22.13 -17.40 -6.90
CA GLU A 44 -23.34 -17.62 -6.11
C GLU A 44 -23.11 -18.58 -4.91
N PRO A 45 -23.62 -18.26 -3.70
CA PRO A 45 -23.45 -19.11 -2.51
C PRO A 45 -24.39 -20.33 -2.48
N VAL A 46 -25.42 -20.35 -3.33
CA VAL A 46 -26.43 -21.41 -3.41
C VAL A 46 -26.57 -21.88 -4.84
N VAL A 47 -26.43 -23.19 -5.06
CA VAL A 47 -26.57 -23.82 -6.38
C VAL A 47 -27.63 -24.89 -6.34
N HIS A 48 -28.34 -25.07 -7.45
CA HIS A 48 -29.36 -26.09 -7.60
C HIS A 48 -28.78 -27.27 -8.39
N LEU A 49 -28.86 -28.46 -7.83
CA LEU A 49 -28.45 -29.70 -8.48
C LEU A 49 -29.67 -30.35 -9.13
N ALA A 50 -29.61 -30.64 -10.43
CA ALA A 50 -30.67 -31.35 -11.14
C ALA A 50 -30.09 -32.49 -11.96
N GLY A 51 -30.77 -33.64 -12.00
CA GLY A 51 -30.28 -34.78 -12.78
C GLY A 51 -31.37 -35.73 -13.20
N SER A 52 -31.03 -36.64 -14.12
CA SER A 52 -31.93 -37.68 -14.63
C SER A 52 -31.39 -39.08 -14.33
N LEU A 53 -32.27 -39.92 -13.79
CA LEU A 53 -32.04 -41.34 -13.58
C LEU A 53 -32.62 -42.13 -14.76
N GLY A 54 -31.82 -43.02 -15.33
CA GLY A 54 -32.21 -43.96 -16.37
C GLY A 54 -32.56 -45.34 -15.80
N GLY A 55 -33.55 -45.99 -16.40
CA GLY A 55 -34.03 -47.32 -15.98
C GLY A 55 -35.39 -47.27 -15.28
N ARG A 56 -35.92 -48.43 -14.93
CA ARG A 56 -37.14 -48.55 -14.11
C ARG A 56 -36.71 -48.57 -12.65
N LEU A 57 -37.04 -47.52 -11.90
CA LEU A 57 -36.77 -47.43 -10.46
C LEU A 57 -37.80 -48.30 -9.70
N PRO A 58 -37.36 -49.29 -8.90
CA PRO A 58 -38.19 -49.91 -7.86
C PRO A 58 -38.74 -48.88 -6.87
N GLU A 59 -39.88 -49.19 -6.25
CA GLU A 59 -40.43 -48.39 -5.15
C GLU A 59 -39.47 -48.42 -3.94
N GLY A 60 -39.24 -47.26 -3.33
CA GLY A 60 -38.45 -47.13 -2.11
C GLY A 60 -36.96 -46.79 -2.28
N LEU A 61 -36.47 -46.62 -3.51
CA LEU A 61 -35.12 -46.07 -3.72
C LEU A 61 -35.01 -44.63 -3.20
N ALA A 62 -33.82 -44.25 -2.73
CA ALA A 62 -33.52 -42.88 -2.30
C ALA A 62 -32.24 -42.36 -2.97
N VAL A 63 -32.20 -41.05 -3.21
CA VAL A 63 -30.98 -40.37 -3.65
C VAL A 63 -30.39 -39.64 -2.44
N ARG A 64 -29.13 -39.89 -2.13
CA ARG A 64 -28.41 -39.20 -1.05
C ARG A 64 -27.34 -38.32 -1.64
N LEU A 65 -27.26 -37.09 -1.13
CA LEU A 65 -26.18 -36.17 -1.43
C LEU A 65 -25.31 -36.01 -0.19
N ARG A 66 -24.04 -36.37 -0.32
CA ARG A 66 -23.04 -36.27 0.73
C ARG A 66 -22.06 -35.16 0.38
N GLN A 67 -21.94 -34.12 1.19
CA GLN A 67 -20.93 -33.07 1.01
C GLN A 67 -19.79 -33.26 2.02
N THR A 68 -18.56 -33.26 1.53
CA THR A 68 -17.33 -33.30 2.33
C THR A 68 -16.56 -31.98 2.16
N LEU A 69 -16.28 -31.33 3.29
CA LEU A 69 -15.47 -30.11 3.35
C LEU A 69 -14.09 -30.45 3.92
N ARG A 70 -13.00 -30.06 3.23
CA ARG A 70 -11.59 -30.13 3.67
C ARG A 70 -11.37 -31.01 4.91
N GLY A 71 -11.59 -32.31 4.72
CA GLY A 71 -11.20 -33.39 5.62
C GLY A 71 -12.04 -33.73 6.85
N ARG A 72 -13.08 -32.99 7.31
CA ARG A 72 -13.69 -33.36 8.62
C ARG A 72 -15.19 -33.17 8.89
N ARG A 73 -16.03 -32.75 7.94
CA ARG A 73 -17.49 -32.78 8.17
C ARG A 73 -18.23 -33.25 6.93
N THR A 74 -19.03 -34.29 7.15
CA THR A 74 -19.96 -34.83 6.18
C THR A 74 -21.35 -34.31 6.50
N PHE A 75 -22.05 -33.84 5.47
CA PHE A 75 -23.46 -33.49 5.55
C PHE A 75 -24.22 -34.35 4.57
N ASP A 76 -25.20 -35.10 5.08
CA ASP A 76 -26.12 -35.88 4.26
C ASP A 76 -27.39 -35.07 4.05
N VAL A 77 -27.72 -34.85 2.79
CA VAL A 77 -28.96 -34.20 2.37
C VAL A 77 -29.80 -35.26 1.67
N PRO A 78 -30.91 -35.69 2.28
CA PRO A 78 -31.82 -36.62 1.62
C PRO A 78 -32.49 -35.91 0.44
N LEU A 79 -32.46 -36.54 -0.72
CA LEU A 79 -33.21 -36.12 -1.90
C LEU A 79 -34.31 -37.16 -2.14
N GLU A 80 -35.54 -36.68 -2.28
CA GLU A 80 -36.67 -37.58 -2.60
C GLU A 80 -36.50 -38.15 -4.00
N ALA A 81 -36.57 -39.49 -4.11
CA ALA A 81 -36.48 -40.16 -5.39
C ALA A 81 -37.83 -40.04 -6.13
N PRO A 82 -37.84 -39.69 -7.42
CA PRO A 82 -39.06 -39.69 -8.22
C PRO A 82 -39.49 -41.12 -8.55
N ALA A 83 -40.80 -41.36 -8.65
CA ALA A 83 -41.36 -42.65 -9.10
C ALA A 83 -40.90 -43.06 -10.52
N ARG A 84 -40.57 -42.09 -11.38
CA ARG A 84 -39.79 -42.22 -12.63
C ARG A 84 -39.12 -40.86 -12.93
N GLY A 85 -37.82 -40.82 -13.23
CA GLY A 85 -37.18 -39.62 -13.80
C GLY A 85 -36.43 -38.70 -12.83
N ARG A 86 -36.51 -37.39 -13.08
CA ARG A 86 -35.53 -36.34 -12.68
C ARG A 86 -35.60 -35.93 -11.20
N PHE A 87 -34.45 -35.69 -10.57
CA PHE A 87 -34.37 -35.15 -9.20
C PHE A 87 -33.91 -33.68 -9.20
N ASN A 88 -34.23 -32.95 -8.13
CA ASN A 88 -33.78 -31.58 -7.87
C ASN A 88 -33.39 -31.42 -6.39
N GLY A 89 -32.24 -30.82 -6.13
CA GLY A 89 -31.71 -30.54 -4.80
C GLY A 89 -31.11 -29.14 -4.70
N ARG A 90 -31.10 -28.56 -3.50
CA ARG A 90 -30.41 -27.30 -3.21
C ARG A 90 -29.12 -27.59 -2.45
N LEU A 91 -28.00 -27.06 -2.92
CA LEU A 91 -26.70 -27.17 -2.27
C LEU A 91 -26.21 -25.78 -1.86
N GLN A 92 -25.72 -25.66 -0.63
CA GLN A 92 -25.07 -24.45 -0.15
C GLN A 92 -23.56 -24.65 -0.12
N LEU A 93 -22.84 -23.87 -0.91
CA LEU A 93 -21.39 -23.96 -0.99
C LEU A 93 -20.75 -23.17 0.15
N ARG A 94 -19.61 -23.68 0.65
CA ARG A 94 -18.80 -23.01 1.67
C ARG A 94 -17.38 -22.81 1.16
N ASN A 95 -16.67 -21.82 1.69
CA ASN A 95 -15.28 -21.50 1.32
C ASN A 95 -14.36 -22.74 1.36
N GLY A 96 -13.73 -23.07 0.24
CA GLY A 96 -12.75 -24.16 0.13
C GLY A 96 -13.03 -25.17 -0.99
N LEU A 97 -12.33 -26.31 -0.91
CA LEU A 97 -12.59 -27.48 -1.73
C LEU A 97 -13.80 -28.23 -1.15
N ASN A 98 -14.89 -28.26 -1.91
CA ASN A 98 -16.09 -29.01 -1.61
C ASN A 98 -16.12 -30.23 -2.52
N GLU A 99 -16.09 -31.41 -1.93
CA GLU A 99 -16.41 -32.63 -2.66
C GLU A 99 -17.86 -32.97 -2.35
N PHE A 100 -18.65 -33.23 -3.38
CA PHE A 100 -19.98 -33.77 -3.17
C PHE A 100 -20.14 -35.08 -3.91
N CYS A 101 -20.86 -35.98 -3.27
CA CYS A 101 -21.04 -37.34 -3.70
C CYS A 101 -22.53 -37.63 -3.77
N LEU A 102 -22.98 -38.07 -4.93
CA LEU A 102 -24.35 -38.44 -5.20
C LEU A 102 -24.45 -39.96 -5.23
N GLN A 103 -25.32 -40.53 -4.41
CA GLN A 103 -25.50 -41.97 -4.29
C GLN A 103 -26.98 -42.37 -4.50
N VAL A 104 -27.21 -43.45 -5.25
CA VAL A 104 -28.51 -44.14 -5.26
C VAL A 104 -28.45 -45.31 -4.28
N VAL A 105 -29.36 -45.32 -3.31
CA VAL A 105 -29.36 -46.29 -2.22
C VAL A 105 -30.69 -47.05 -2.18
N ARG A 106 -30.63 -48.37 -2.00
CA ARG A 106 -31.78 -49.25 -1.77
C ARG A 106 -32.40 -49.04 -0.37
N PRO A 107 -33.64 -49.50 -0.14
CA PRO A 107 -34.26 -49.48 1.19
C PRO A 107 -33.43 -50.17 2.29
N ASP A 108 -32.66 -51.19 1.93
CA ASP A 108 -31.77 -51.96 2.82
C ASP A 108 -30.42 -51.27 3.10
N GLY A 109 -30.14 -50.13 2.46
CA GLY A 109 -28.90 -49.39 2.60
C GLY A 109 -27.80 -49.72 1.57
N GLU A 110 -28.05 -50.64 0.63
CA GLU A 110 -27.08 -50.98 -0.40
C GLU A 110 -26.90 -49.82 -1.41
N ILE A 111 -25.65 -49.44 -1.70
CA ILE A 111 -25.31 -48.39 -2.67
C ILE A 111 -25.25 -49.02 -4.06
N LEU A 112 -26.14 -48.61 -4.95
CA LEU A 112 -26.19 -49.09 -6.34
C LEU A 112 -25.27 -48.31 -7.27
N GLN A 113 -25.15 -47.00 -7.05
CA GLN A 113 -24.30 -46.14 -7.86
C GLN A 113 -23.82 -44.92 -7.08
N GLU A 114 -22.58 -44.53 -7.32
CA GLU A 114 -21.91 -43.39 -6.72
C GLU A 114 -21.26 -42.50 -7.79
N ARG A 115 -21.38 -41.18 -7.63
CA ARG A 115 -20.69 -40.17 -8.44
C ARG A 115 -20.14 -39.06 -7.54
N VAL A 116 -18.84 -38.81 -7.61
CA VAL A 116 -18.14 -37.78 -6.83
C VAL A 116 -17.75 -36.63 -7.74
N PHE A 117 -17.92 -35.41 -7.26
CA PHE A 117 -17.64 -34.17 -7.96
C PHE A 117 -16.88 -33.21 -7.04
N GLY A 118 -15.80 -32.63 -7.54
CA GLY A 118 -15.02 -31.62 -6.82
C GLY A 118 -15.31 -30.21 -7.32
N ILE A 119 -15.68 -29.30 -6.42
CA ILE A 119 -15.85 -27.87 -6.71
C ILE A 119 -14.95 -27.05 -5.79
N SER A 120 -14.13 -26.19 -6.38
CA SER A 120 -13.26 -25.27 -5.63
C SER A 120 -13.90 -23.88 -5.57
N TYR A 121 -14.32 -23.44 -4.37
CA TYR A 121 -14.91 -22.11 -4.16
C TYR A 121 -14.00 -21.21 -3.31
N LYS A 122 -13.56 -20.08 -3.88
CA LYS A 122 -12.90 -18.99 -3.15
C LYS A 122 -13.95 -17.89 -2.91
N SER A 123 -14.01 -17.35 -1.70
CA SER A 123 -14.95 -16.27 -1.38
C SER A 123 -14.61 -15.01 -2.19
N SER A 124 -15.58 -14.47 -2.92
CA SER A 124 -15.47 -13.17 -3.63
C SER A 124 -15.01 -12.04 -2.71
N PHE A 125 -15.31 -12.13 -1.41
CA PHE A 125 -14.83 -11.17 -0.40
C PHE A 125 -13.30 -11.08 -0.35
N ARG A 126 -12.57 -12.16 -0.62
CA ARG A 126 -11.10 -12.14 -0.58
C ARG A 126 -10.49 -11.45 -1.79
N GLU A 127 -11.09 -11.59 -2.98
CA GLU A 127 -10.61 -10.96 -4.22
C GLU A 127 -10.82 -9.44 -4.19
N TRP A 128 -11.97 -9.00 -3.68
CA TRP A 128 -12.24 -7.58 -3.46
C TRP A 128 -11.29 -6.99 -2.42
N ASN A 129 -11.05 -7.68 -1.31
CA ASN A 129 -10.12 -7.19 -0.29
C ASN A 129 -8.68 -7.14 -0.79
N GLU A 130 -8.22 -8.13 -1.57
CA GLU A 130 -6.88 -8.11 -2.14
C GLU A 130 -6.71 -6.93 -3.11
N THR A 131 -7.70 -6.70 -3.98
CA THR A 131 -7.68 -5.56 -4.91
C THR A 131 -7.74 -4.22 -4.18
N ILE A 132 -8.63 -4.08 -3.20
CA ILE A 132 -8.76 -2.86 -2.40
C ILE A 132 -7.49 -2.62 -1.58
N PHE A 133 -6.91 -3.68 -1.00
CA PHE A 133 -5.68 -3.59 -0.24
C PHE A 133 -4.51 -3.21 -1.15
N ILE A 134 -4.37 -3.82 -2.32
CA ILE A 134 -3.33 -3.46 -3.30
C ILE A 134 -3.53 -2.02 -3.76
N ALA A 135 -4.76 -1.60 -4.08
CA ALA A 135 -5.05 -0.22 -4.47
C ALA A 135 -4.77 0.76 -3.33
N PHE A 136 -5.07 0.40 -2.09
CA PHE A 136 -4.75 1.19 -0.90
C PHE A 136 -3.24 1.28 -0.67
N VAL A 137 -2.51 0.16 -0.73
CA VAL A 137 -1.05 0.12 -0.62
C VAL A 137 -0.42 0.88 -1.78
N LEU A 138 -0.92 0.74 -3.00
CA LEU A 138 -0.46 1.49 -4.16
C LEU A 138 -0.75 2.98 -4.02
N ALA A 139 -1.92 3.37 -3.49
CA ALA A 139 -2.25 4.76 -3.22
C ALA A 139 -1.37 5.34 -2.12
N LEU A 140 -1.09 4.57 -1.06
CA LEU A 140 -0.11 4.92 -0.04
C LEU A 140 1.26 5.04 -0.68
N ILE A 141 1.68 4.09 -1.50
CA ILE A 141 2.94 4.10 -2.25
C ILE A 141 2.97 5.25 -3.25
N ILE A 142 1.92 5.69 -3.94
CA ILE A 142 1.98 6.84 -4.87
C ILE A 142 1.93 8.16 -4.10
N ARG A 143 1.27 8.18 -2.95
CA ARG A 143 1.23 9.34 -2.05
C ARG A 143 2.51 9.46 -1.21
N SER A 144 3.17 8.34 -0.94
CA SER A 144 4.40 8.22 -0.16
C SER A 144 5.63 8.23 -1.07
N LEU A 145 5.66 7.45 -2.15
CA LEU A 145 6.62 7.62 -3.23
C LEU A 145 6.44 9.03 -3.77
N VAL A 146 7.40 9.91 -3.74
CA VAL A 146 8.72 10.00 -3.09
C VAL A 146 9.00 11.50 -3.04
N VAL A 147 8.36 12.28 -3.91
CA VAL A 147 8.74 13.61 -4.28
C VAL A 147 7.56 14.57 -4.23
N GLN A 148 7.56 15.49 -3.28
CA GLN A 148 6.61 16.60 -3.29
C GLN A 148 7.12 17.72 -4.18
N ALA A 149 6.26 18.25 -5.05
CA ALA A 149 6.58 19.41 -5.87
C ALA A 149 6.38 20.70 -5.05
N PHE A 150 7.41 21.55 -5.01
CA PHE A 150 7.35 22.88 -4.42
C PHE A 150 7.71 23.94 -5.46
N TRP A 151 7.12 25.11 -5.30
CA TRP A 151 7.47 26.32 -6.04
C TRP A 151 8.21 27.27 -5.10
N ILE A 152 9.30 27.88 -5.59
CA ILE A 152 10.17 28.76 -4.81
C ILE A 152 9.84 30.23 -5.14
N PRO A 153 9.11 30.94 -4.26
CA PRO A 153 8.77 32.34 -4.50
C PRO A 153 9.92 33.31 -4.18
N THR A 154 10.80 32.97 -3.23
CA THR A 154 11.80 33.90 -2.69
C THR A 154 13.24 33.58 -3.12
N GLY A 155 14.08 34.60 -3.23
CA GLY A 155 15.50 34.49 -3.59
C GLY A 155 16.46 34.16 -2.44
N SER A 156 15.97 33.66 -1.30
CA SER A 156 16.79 33.40 -0.10
C SER A 156 17.82 32.28 -0.27
N MET A 157 17.64 31.44 -1.29
CA MET A 157 18.54 30.34 -1.64
C MET A 157 19.37 30.64 -2.90
N GLU A 158 19.39 31.89 -3.38
CA GLU A 158 20.22 32.27 -4.53
C GLU A 158 21.71 32.25 -4.15
N PRO A 159 22.60 31.79 -5.05
CA PRO A 159 22.38 31.43 -6.46
C PRO A 159 21.95 29.97 -6.69
N THR A 160 21.78 29.16 -5.64
CA THR A 160 21.47 27.73 -5.77
C THR A 160 20.04 27.47 -6.26
N LEU A 161 19.06 28.17 -5.71
CA LEU A 161 17.65 28.14 -6.12
C LEU A 161 17.18 29.57 -6.31
N TYR A 162 16.60 29.87 -7.48
CA TYR A 162 16.14 31.21 -7.78
C TYR A 162 14.67 31.37 -7.41
N GLY A 163 14.40 32.51 -6.77
CA GLY A 163 13.05 32.97 -6.53
C GLY A 163 12.50 33.75 -7.71
N GLU A 164 11.23 34.12 -7.58
CA GLU A 164 10.59 35.03 -8.51
C GLU A 164 11.22 36.41 -8.43
N LYS A 165 11.35 37.06 -9.59
CA LYS A 165 11.82 38.43 -9.68
C LYS A 165 10.79 39.25 -10.42
N HIS A 166 10.31 40.30 -9.75
CA HIS A 166 9.38 41.26 -10.32
C HIS A 166 10.11 42.56 -10.66
N ASP A 167 9.62 43.25 -11.68
CA ASP A 167 10.05 44.60 -11.99
C ASP A 167 9.66 45.53 -10.83
N PRO A 168 10.59 46.33 -10.26
CA PRO A 168 10.28 47.22 -9.15
C PRO A 168 9.22 48.29 -9.46
N GLN A 169 9.10 48.70 -10.72
CA GLN A 169 8.20 49.75 -11.17
C GLN A 169 6.87 49.18 -11.70
N THR A 170 6.93 48.19 -12.59
CA THR A 170 5.71 47.65 -13.24
C THR A 170 5.08 46.50 -12.46
N LYS A 171 5.80 45.91 -11.49
CA LYS A 171 5.45 44.67 -10.76
C LYS A 171 5.29 43.43 -11.65
N GLU A 172 5.62 43.52 -12.93
CA GLU A 172 5.54 42.40 -13.84
C GLU A 172 6.58 41.32 -13.50
N LEU A 173 6.22 40.05 -13.70
CA LEU A 173 7.11 38.94 -13.45
C LEU A 173 8.19 38.88 -14.53
N THR A 174 9.41 39.29 -14.18
CA THR A 174 10.58 39.26 -15.08
C THR A 174 11.24 37.88 -15.14
N ARG A 175 11.15 37.10 -14.05
CA ARG A 175 11.73 35.76 -13.95
C ARG A 175 10.89 34.88 -13.04
N SER A 176 10.51 33.71 -13.54
CA SER A 176 9.84 32.68 -12.73
C SER A 176 10.78 32.01 -11.73
N GLY A 177 10.24 31.64 -10.58
CA GLY A 177 10.94 30.90 -9.54
C GLY A 177 11.14 29.43 -9.92
N ASP A 178 12.15 28.81 -9.33
CA ASP A 178 12.41 27.40 -9.53
C ASP A 178 11.28 26.54 -8.97
N ARG A 179 10.95 25.46 -9.69
CA ARG A 179 10.11 24.39 -9.17
C ARG A 179 10.98 23.20 -8.86
N ILE A 180 10.86 22.72 -7.63
CA ILE A 180 11.71 21.69 -7.08
C ILE A 180 10.91 20.45 -6.67
N LEU A 181 11.63 19.36 -6.63
CA LEU A 181 11.20 18.04 -6.21
C LEU A 181 11.88 17.73 -4.87
N VAL A 182 11.08 17.39 -3.86
CA VAL A 182 11.53 17.16 -2.48
C VAL A 182 11.32 15.72 -2.08
N ASN A 183 12.40 14.99 -1.82
CA ASN A 183 12.37 13.64 -1.29
C ASN A 183 11.96 13.65 0.20
N ARG A 184 10.72 13.23 0.49
CA ARG A 184 10.22 13.18 1.88
C ARG A 184 10.85 12.03 2.68
N PHE A 185 11.19 10.93 1.99
CA PHE A 185 11.80 9.72 2.55
C PHE A 185 13.31 9.83 2.77
N ALA A 186 13.92 10.97 2.43
CA ALA A 186 15.34 11.18 2.69
C ALA A 186 15.70 11.01 4.17
N TYR A 187 14.76 11.37 5.07
CA TYR A 187 15.00 11.38 6.51
C TYR A 187 13.90 10.73 7.33
N VAL A 188 12.63 10.90 6.92
CA VAL A 188 11.48 10.49 7.73
C VAL A 188 10.41 9.84 6.85
N ALA A 189 9.96 8.65 7.25
CA ALA A 189 8.71 8.06 6.77
C ALA A 189 7.55 8.52 7.67
N ASP A 190 6.83 9.54 7.21
CA ASP A 190 5.68 10.11 7.94
C ASP A 190 4.36 9.48 7.46
N LEU A 191 3.86 8.48 8.19
CA LEU A 191 2.59 7.82 7.88
C LEU A 191 1.37 8.61 8.39
N SER A 192 1.57 9.72 9.11
CA SER A 192 0.49 10.61 9.59
C SER A 192 -0.19 11.43 8.49
N LEU A 193 0.29 11.35 7.25
CA LEU A 193 -0.17 12.15 6.12
C LEU A 193 -0.20 13.66 6.45
N ASP A 194 0.94 14.18 6.93
CA ASP A 194 1.10 15.56 7.40
C ASP A 194 0.20 15.90 8.62
N GLY A 195 -0.02 14.94 9.52
CA GLY A 195 -0.82 15.11 10.74
C GLY A 195 -2.33 14.90 10.55
N ARG A 196 -2.78 14.38 9.40
CA ARG A 196 -4.20 14.07 9.15
C ARG A 196 -4.65 12.77 9.82
N ILE A 197 -3.73 11.85 10.07
CA ILE A 197 -3.99 10.59 10.79
C ILE A 197 -3.28 10.67 12.15
N PRO A 198 -4.01 10.90 13.26
CA PRO A 198 -3.41 11.25 14.54
C PRO A 198 -2.61 10.11 15.21
N PHE A 199 -2.86 8.85 14.83
CA PHE A 199 -2.23 7.67 15.42
C PHE A 199 -1.18 7.01 14.52
N ALA A 200 -0.90 7.57 13.34
CA ALA A 200 0.05 6.94 12.43
C ALA A 200 1.50 7.36 12.77
N PRO A 201 2.46 6.42 12.73
CA PRO A 201 3.80 6.66 13.23
C PRO A 201 4.64 7.51 12.26
N ARG A 202 5.61 8.22 12.84
CA ARG A 202 6.63 8.97 12.12
C ARG A 202 7.99 8.32 12.39
N ILE A 203 8.52 7.63 11.39
CA ILE A 203 9.71 6.77 11.53
C ILE A 203 10.92 7.48 10.94
N TRP A 204 11.98 7.63 11.73
CA TRP A 204 13.25 8.18 11.25
C TRP A 204 14.02 7.12 10.47
N LEU A 205 14.42 7.47 9.24
CA LEU A 205 15.20 6.63 8.33
C LEU A 205 16.66 7.04 8.30
N ALA A 206 16.94 8.34 8.36
CA ALA A 206 18.29 8.89 8.39
C ALA A 206 18.29 10.30 8.97
N MET A 207 19.44 10.72 9.51
CA MET A 207 19.66 12.11 9.92
C MET A 207 20.12 12.96 8.73
N PRO A 208 19.69 14.24 8.65
CA PRO A 208 20.22 15.20 7.69
C PRO A 208 21.72 15.38 7.82
N ARG A 209 22.40 15.55 6.70
CA ARG A 209 23.84 15.80 6.67
C ARG A 209 24.09 17.28 6.51
N ARG A 210 25.24 17.74 7.03
CA ARG A 210 25.68 19.12 6.82
C ARG A 210 25.82 19.37 5.32
N GLY A 211 25.23 20.46 4.86
CA GLY A 211 25.18 20.88 3.46
C GLY A 211 23.98 20.37 2.67
N ASP A 212 23.10 19.56 3.25
CA ASP A 212 21.83 19.21 2.63
C ASP A 212 20.89 20.41 2.54
N ILE A 213 20.10 20.48 1.47
CA ILE A 213 19.03 21.47 1.34
C ILE A 213 17.73 20.81 1.73
N ILE A 214 17.07 21.34 2.76
CA ILE A 214 15.91 20.73 3.37
C ILE A 214 14.70 21.66 3.31
N VAL A 215 13.53 21.05 3.19
CA VAL A 215 12.24 21.70 3.39
C VAL A 215 11.72 21.34 4.77
N PHE A 216 11.19 22.32 5.49
CA PHE A 216 10.66 22.16 6.83
C PHE A 216 9.51 23.14 7.08
N LYS A 217 8.67 22.83 8.07
CA LYS A 217 7.64 23.75 8.57
C LYS A 217 8.31 24.86 9.37
N PHE A 218 8.06 26.12 9.02
CA PHE A 218 8.58 27.27 9.75
C PHE A 218 8.19 27.15 11.24
N PRO A 219 9.16 27.25 12.18
CA PRO A 219 8.88 27.21 13.61
C PRO A 219 8.30 28.55 14.07
N ASP A 220 7.05 28.82 13.70
CA ASP A 220 6.36 30.03 14.10
C ASP A 220 6.14 30.03 15.62
N PRO A 221 6.51 31.11 16.34
CA PRO A 221 6.23 31.21 17.77
C PRO A 221 4.72 31.28 18.06
N ASP A 222 3.90 31.70 17.08
CA ASP A 222 2.44 31.66 17.21
C ASP A 222 1.90 30.29 16.78
N PRO A 223 1.31 29.49 17.70
CA PRO A 223 0.76 28.17 17.38
C PRO A 223 -0.47 28.23 16.45
N ASN A 224 -1.11 29.39 16.31
CA ASN A 224 -2.28 29.58 15.45
C ASN A 224 -1.92 30.16 14.07
N ALA A 225 -0.64 30.48 13.83
CA ALA A 225 -0.22 30.99 12.54
C ALA A 225 -0.44 29.96 11.42
N PRO A 226 -0.81 30.39 10.21
CA PRO A 226 -0.95 29.46 9.09
C PRO A 226 0.39 28.76 8.82
N PRO A 227 0.39 27.44 8.59
CA PRO A 227 1.62 26.69 8.40
C PRO A 227 2.34 27.17 7.13
N ARG A 228 3.62 27.53 7.27
CA ARG A 228 4.49 27.95 6.16
C ARG A 228 5.63 26.98 5.98
N ASP A 229 5.97 26.69 4.72
CA ASP A 229 7.10 25.82 4.39
C ASP A 229 8.30 26.64 3.95
N PHE A 230 9.45 26.37 4.57
CA PHE A 230 10.70 27.06 4.30
C PHE A 230 11.71 26.06 3.74
N ILE A 231 12.60 26.58 2.89
CA ILE A 231 13.74 25.84 2.34
C ILE A 231 15.03 26.53 2.74
N LYS A 232 15.97 25.79 3.33
CA LYS A 232 17.28 26.27 3.78
C LYS A 232 18.32 25.15 3.70
N ARG A 233 19.60 25.50 3.78
CA ARG A 233 20.71 24.55 3.87
C ARG A 233 21.05 24.24 5.32
N VAL A 234 21.30 22.98 5.62
CA VAL A 234 21.79 22.52 6.94
C VAL A 234 23.23 22.93 7.13
N ILE A 235 23.52 23.69 8.18
CA ILE A 235 24.85 24.19 8.53
C ILE A 235 25.35 23.56 9.84
N GLY A 236 24.50 23.50 10.87
CA GLY A 236 24.82 22.85 12.15
C GLY A 236 23.93 21.63 12.40
N LEU A 237 24.54 20.56 12.86
CA LEU A 237 23.89 19.33 13.32
C LEU A 237 23.68 19.38 14.84
N PRO A 238 22.87 18.46 15.42
CA PRO A 238 22.65 18.44 16.86
C PRO A 238 23.96 18.38 17.65
N GLY A 239 24.12 19.29 18.62
CA GLY A 239 25.32 19.42 19.45
C GLY A 239 26.47 20.24 18.86
N ASP A 240 26.37 20.70 17.60
CA ASP A 240 27.39 21.56 17.01
C ASP A 240 27.42 22.95 17.67
N GLU A 241 28.62 23.51 17.83
CA GLU A 241 28.84 24.92 18.10
C GLU A 241 29.00 25.67 16.77
N VAL A 242 28.09 26.59 16.49
CA VAL A 242 28.10 27.41 15.27
C VAL A 242 28.51 28.83 15.64
N ARG A 243 29.60 29.33 15.04
CA ARG A 243 30.04 30.71 15.17
C ARG A 243 30.19 31.36 13.80
N ILE A 244 29.77 32.61 13.68
CA ILE A 244 29.99 33.46 12.50
C ILE A 244 30.78 34.65 13.00
N ILE A 245 31.99 34.83 12.47
CA ILE A 245 32.92 35.90 12.84
C ILE A 245 33.53 36.44 11.55
N ASP A 246 33.44 37.75 11.33
CA ASP A 246 34.03 38.45 10.18
C ASP A 246 33.69 37.76 8.83
N GLY A 247 32.44 37.36 8.67
CA GLY A 247 31.95 36.70 7.45
C GLY A 247 32.37 35.24 7.26
N THR A 248 33.06 34.62 8.22
CA THR A 248 33.41 33.21 8.17
C THR A 248 32.55 32.40 9.13
N VAL A 249 31.92 31.33 8.63
CA VAL A 249 31.18 30.37 9.46
C VAL A 249 32.15 29.32 9.98
N PHE A 250 32.18 29.13 11.29
CA PHE A 250 32.93 28.10 12.00
C PHE A 250 31.96 27.09 12.60
N ILE A 251 32.26 25.81 12.41
CA ILE A 251 31.58 24.71 13.08
C ILE A 251 32.58 24.03 14.00
N ASN A 252 32.30 24.01 15.30
CA ASN A 252 33.16 23.38 16.30
C ASN A 252 34.62 23.92 16.26
N GLY A 253 34.77 25.22 15.92
CA GLY A 253 36.05 25.91 15.78
C GLY A 253 36.73 25.75 14.41
N THR A 254 36.19 24.93 13.50
CA THR A 254 36.75 24.73 12.15
C THR A 254 36.01 25.59 11.13
N PRO A 255 36.71 26.37 10.28
CA PRO A 255 36.07 27.17 9.24
C PRO A 255 35.39 26.28 8.20
N LEU A 256 34.13 26.60 7.88
CA LEU A 256 33.32 25.91 6.90
C LEU A 256 33.62 26.46 5.50
N LYS A 257 33.89 25.58 4.53
CA LYS A 257 34.13 25.97 3.13
C LYS A 257 32.81 26.05 2.38
N GLU A 258 32.41 27.23 1.93
CA GLU A 258 31.05 27.45 1.43
C GLU A 258 31.04 27.91 -0.04
N PRO A 259 31.33 27.03 -1.02
CA PRO A 259 31.42 27.43 -2.43
C PRO A 259 30.06 27.77 -3.07
N TYR A 260 28.97 27.69 -2.29
CA TYR A 260 27.59 27.89 -2.73
C TYR A 260 27.01 29.26 -2.39
N ILE A 261 27.73 30.09 -1.63
CA ILE A 261 27.27 31.44 -1.27
C ILE A 261 27.70 32.46 -2.33
N ALA A 262 26.86 33.47 -2.56
CA ALA A 262 27.24 34.63 -3.38
C ALA A 262 28.15 35.61 -2.62
N GLU A 263 27.92 35.74 -1.32
CA GLU A 263 28.59 36.72 -0.46
C GLU A 263 28.69 36.21 0.99
N PRO A 264 29.71 36.64 1.76
CA PRO A 264 29.83 36.33 3.18
C PRO A 264 28.69 36.93 4.01
N PRO A 265 28.27 36.27 5.11
CA PRO A 265 27.35 36.86 6.07
C PRO A 265 27.96 38.11 6.73
N TRP A 266 27.25 39.22 6.71
CA TRP A 266 27.65 40.48 7.35
C TRP A 266 27.52 40.51 8.89
N GLN A 267 26.73 39.61 9.47
CA GLN A 267 26.39 39.62 10.89
C GLN A 267 27.10 38.48 11.63
N ASP A 268 27.75 38.82 12.74
CA ASP A 268 28.30 37.87 13.69
C ASP A 268 27.19 37.16 14.47
N TYR A 269 27.39 35.88 14.75
CA TYR A 269 26.40 35.05 15.42
C TYR A 269 27.09 33.90 16.17
N SER A 270 26.54 33.47 17.30
CA SER A 270 27.05 32.32 18.04
C SER A 270 25.91 31.55 18.69
N THR A 271 25.87 30.24 18.49
CA THR A 271 24.92 29.36 19.18
C THR A 271 25.47 27.94 19.32
N THR A 272 24.92 27.19 20.27
CA THR A 272 25.06 25.74 20.34
C THR A 272 23.76 25.12 19.88
N VAL A 273 23.81 24.19 18.92
CA VAL A 273 22.62 23.55 18.36
C VAL A 273 22.07 22.53 19.37
N PRO A 274 20.80 22.64 19.80
CA PRO A 274 20.16 21.65 20.66
C PRO A 274 20.16 20.24 20.06
N SER A 275 20.06 19.21 20.90
CA SER A 275 20.11 17.81 20.49
C SER A 275 18.95 17.37 19.58
N ASP A 276 17.86 18.13 19.56
CA ASP A 276 16.64 17.86 18.80
C ASP A 276 16.44 18.83 17.63
N SER A 277 17.48 19.59 17.26
CA SER A 277 17.38 20.72 16.35
C SER A 277 18.52 20.75 15.31
N LEU A 278 18.34 21.54 14.26
CA LEU A 278 19.32 21.82 13.22
C LEU A 278 19.54 23.32 13.11
N PHE A 279 20.77 23.75 12.83
CA PHE A 279 21.02 25.14 12.44
C PHE A 279 21.02 25.25 10.92
N VAL A 280 20.14 26.08 10.37
CA VAL A 280 19.94 26.19 8.92
C VAL A 280 20.14 27.62 8.44
N MET A 281 20.74 27.79 7.26
CA MET A 281 20.99 29.10 6.64
C MET A 281 20.57 29.11 5.17
N GLY A 282 20.22 30.29 4.67
CA GLY A 282 20.05 30.53 3.24
C GLY A 282 21.41 30.67 2.55
N ASP A 283 21.48 30.28 1.28
CA ASP A 283 22.67 30.49 0.47
C ASP A 283 22.86 31.98 0.12
N ASN A 284 21.76 32.74 0.05
CA ASN A 284 21.78 34.19 -0.07
C ASN A 284 21.91 34.80 1.33
N ARG A 285 23.16 34.92 1.81
CA ARG A 285 23.45 35.18 3.22
C ARG A 285 22.86 36.47 3.75
N ASN A 286 22.91 37.55 2.99
CA ASN A 286 22.46 38.84 3.47
C ASN A 286 20.97 39.10 3.13
N ASN A 287 20.32 38.18 2.41
CA ASN A 287 18.90 38.24 2.06
C ASN A 287 18.15 36.93 2.39
N SER A 288 18.30 36.45 3.62
CA SER A 288 17.67 35.21 4.09
C SER A 288 17.22 35.33 5.55
N ALA A 289 15.93 35.13 5.81
CA ALA A 289 15.39 34.91 7.14
C ALA A 289 15.57 33.43 7.53
N ASP A 290 16.62 33.14 8.27
CA ASP A 290 17.03 31.78 8.69
C ASP A 290 17.41 31.71 10.17
N SER A 291 18.08 30.63 10.61
CA SER A 291 18.31 30.36 12.04
C SER A 291 19.06 31.46 12.78
N ARG A 292 19.73 32.38 12.08
CA ARG A 292 20.31 33.59 12.69
C ARG A 292 19.27 34.52 13.33
N PHE A 293 18.03 34.50 12.82
CA PHE A 293 16.95 35.40 13.25
C PHE A 293 15.95 34.72 14.19
N TRP A 294 15.67 33.43 13.98
CA TRP A 294 14.65 32.70 14.75
C TRP A 294 15.20 31.48 15.51
N GLY A 295 16.52 31.27 15.50
CA GLY A 295 17.19 30.20 16.23
C GLY A 295 17.22 28.85 15.52
N PRO A 296 17.71 27.80 16.20
CA PRO A 296 17.74 26.44 15.65
C PRO A 296 16.35 25.89 15.30
N MET A 297 16.28 25.10 14.24
CA MET A 297 15.07 24.50 13.66
C MET A 297 14.80 23.11 14.26
N PRO A 298 13.67 22.89 14.96
CA PRO A 298 13.35 21.59 15.56
C PRO A 298 13.24 20.47 14.52
N LEU A 299 13.87 19.32 14.76
CA LEU A 299 13.84 18.15 13.86
C LEU A 299 12.42 17.65 13.56
N ALA A 300 11.48 17.86 14.49
CA ALA A 300 10.06 17.55 14.29
C ALA A 300 9.45 18.29 13.09
N ASN A 301 9.97 19.47 12.74
CA ASN A 301 9.47 20.30 11.64
C ASN A 301 10.00 19.87 10.26
N LEU A 302 10.98 18.98 10.21
CA LEU A 302 11.61 18.51 8.97
C LEU A 302 10.58 17.84 8.04
N LYS A 303 10.56 18.19 6.75
CA LYS A 303 9.68 17.57 5.75
C LYS A 303 10.40 16.68 4.76
N GLY A 304 11.61 17.05 4.34
CA GLY A 304 12.36 16.28 3.34
C GLY A 304 13.55 17.03 2.75
N GLN A 305 14.24 16.38 1.83
CA GLN A 305 15.41 16.91 1.12
C GLN A 305 15.02 17.41 -0.27
N ALA A 306 15.45 18.61 -0.66
CA ALA A 306 15.31 19.07 -2.04
C ALA A 306 16.35 18.38 -2.94
N VAL A 307 15.89 17.65 -3.96
CA VAL A 307 16.76 16.75 -4.77
C VAL A 307 16.89 17.17 -6.23
N LEU A 308 15.89 17.82 -6.82
CA LEU A 308 15.87 18.13 -8.25
C LEU A 308 15.14 19.46 -8.50
N ILE A 309 15.70 20.30 -9.37
CA ILE A 309 14.97 21.38 -10.03
C ILE A 309 14.37 20.78 -11.29
N TYR A 310 13.05 20.85 -11.47
CA TYR A 310 12.36 20.27 -12.64
C TYR A 310 11.75 21.33 -13.57
N SER A 311 11.72 22.61 -13.15
CA SER A 311 11.29 23.73 -13.97
C SER A 311 11.96 25.02 -13.47
N PRO A 312 12.33 25.96 -14.36
CA PRO A 312 12.14 25.98 -15.82
C PRO A 312 13.03 24.96 -16.57
N LEU A 313 12.63 24.56 -17.79
CA LEU A 313 13.29 23.50 -18.58
C LEU A 313 14.81 23.71 -18.74
N LYS A 314 15.25 24.96 -18.92
CA LYS A 314 16.68 25.33 -19.07
C LYS A 314 17.50 25.11 -17.80
N ARG A 315 16.86 24.83 -16.67
CA ARG A 315 17.48 24.68 -15.35
C ARG A 315 17.13 23.36 -14.68
N ILE A 316 16.66 22.39 -15.45
CA ILE A 316 16.49 21.03 -14.95
C ILE A 316 17.86 20.48 -14.57
N ARG A 317 18.08 20.29 -13.27
CA ARG A 317 19.32 19.72 -12.75
C ARG A 317 19.12 19.17 -11.34
N PRO A 318 19.88 18.14 -10.94
CA PRO A 318 19.96 17.74 -9.54
C PRO A 318 20.42 18.92 -8.67
N ILE A 319 19.86 18.98 -7.47
CA ILE A 319 20.28 19.93 -6.44
C ILE A 319 21.49 19.32 -5.75
N ARG A 320 22.64 19.99 -5.84
CA ARG A 320 23.88 19.52 -5.22
C ARG A 320 23.83 19.77 -3.72
N SER A 321 23.93 18.70 -2.93
CA SER A 321 24.37 18.79 -1.54
C SER A 321 25.88 19.00 -1.50
N TYR A 322 26.36 19.81 -0.56
CA TYR A 322 27.78 20.00 -0.28
C TYR A 322 28.12 19.30 1.02
N PRO A 323 28.39 17.97 1.00
CA PRO A 323 28.63 17.23 2.22
C PRO A 323 29.90 17.76 2.90
N HIS A 324 29.74 18.15 4.15
CA HIS A 324 30.86 18.49 5.02
C HIS A 324 31.12 17.33 5.99
N PRO A 325 32.40 17.03 6.29
CA PRO A 325 32.72 16.03 7.30
C PRO A 325 32.11 16.42 8.65
N VAL A 326 31.75 15.43 9.46
CA VAL A 326 31.41 15.68 10.87
C VAL A 326 32.69 16.16 11.54
N LEU A 327 32.66 17.39 12.05
CA LEU A 327 33.84 18.03 12.65
C LEU A 327 33.75 17.79 14.15
N ALA A 328 34.75 17.09 14.71
CA ALA A 328 34.83 16.92 16.16
C ALA A 328 35.00 18.27 16.85
N ARG A 329 34.48 18.39 18.07
CA ARG A 329 34.68 19.59 18.89
C ARG A 329 36.18 19.79 19.13
N ALA A 330 36.71 20.96 18.79
CA ALA A 330 38.05 21.32 19.24
C ALA A 330 38.09 21.18 20.77
N PRO A 331 39.14 20.57 21.36
CA PRO A 331 39.24 20.49 22.80
C PRO A 331 39.16 21.90 23.38
N SER A 332 38.25 22.10 24.34
CA SER A 332 38.16 23.37 25.05
C SER A 332 39.54 23.65 25.66
N SER A 333 40.15 24.77 25.28
CA SER A 333 41.34 25.29 25.96
C SER A 333 40.96 25.65 27.39
N SER A 334 40.93 24.65 28.26
CA SER A 334 40.96 24.81 29.71
C SER A 334 42.42 24.91 30.10
N GLY A 335 42.86 26.12 30.45
CA GLY A 335 44.19 26.34 31.02
C GLY A 335 44.87 27.62 30.55
N SER A 336 44.53 28.74 31.20
CA SER A 336 45.49 29.76 31.62
C SER A 336 45.00 30.38 32.92
#